data_AF-A0A7S2GI06-F1
#
_entry.id   AF-A0A7S2GI06-F1
#
_cell.length_a   1.000
_cell.length_b   1.000
_cell.length_c   1.000
_cell.angle_alpha   90.00
_cell.angle_beta   90.00
_cell.angle_gamma   90.00
#
_symmetry.space_group_name_H-M   'P 1'
#
loop_
_entity.id
_entity.type
_entity.pdbx_description
1 polymer ?
#
loop_
_entity_poly.entity_id
_entity_poly.type
_entity_poly.pdbx_seq_one_letter_code
_entity_poly.pdbx_strand_id
1 'polypeptide(L)'
;MVTDSRAALWMRVFESRFLSDESFVQTVLMNSPFNSTLVNHNMRYIYWPHYDGDPSHYWARMGYSFIGGPQVINSSSAPSVFRSPYMFARKFEPAVDSAAVRLWDDWMGLKLRGARPPEQEPLGGASYANAQMDSETPLERPITR
;
A
#
# COMPACT_ATOMS: atom_id res chain seq x y z
N MET A 1 22.81 -9.53 11.14
CA MET A 1 22.39 -10.82 11.71
C MET A 1 21.38 -10.53 12.81
N VAL A 2 20.24 -11.24 12.88
CA VAL A 2 19.20 -11.00 13.91
C VAL A 2 19.63 -11.67 15.21
N THR A 3 19.69 -10.90 16.30
CA THR A 3 20.18 -11.37 17.62
C THR A 3 19.07 -11.67 18.62
N ASP A 4 17.84 -11.22 18.37
CA ASP A 4 16.68 -11.50 19.22
C ASP A 4 16.15 -12.92 18.96
N SER A 5 16.01 -13.73 20.01
CA SER A 5 15.61 -15.14 19.91
C SER A 5 14.15 -15.33 19.47
N ARG A 6 13.25 -14.40 19.78
CA ARG A 6 11.85 -14.44 19.33
C ARG A 6 11.77 -14.07 17.85
N ALA A 7 12.53 -13.07 17.42
CA ALA A 7 12.63 -12.72 16.00
C ALA A 7 13.22 -13.89 15.19
N ALA A 8 14.26 -14.55 15.71
CA ALA A 8 14.84 -15.75 15.07
C ALA A 8 13.83 -16.91 14.97
N LEU A 9 13.00 -17.12 16.01
CA LEU A 9 11.94 -18.13 15.97
C LEU A 9 10.92 -17.82 14.87
N TRP A 10 10.44 -16.58 14.80
CA TRP A 10 9.49 -16.17 13.75
C TRP A 10 10.07 -16.32 12.35
N MET A 11 11.34 -15.95 12.14
CA MET A 11 12.01 -16.17 10.85
C MET A 11 12.00 -17.65 10.45
N ARG A 12 12.30 -18.56 11.38
CA ARG A 12 12.28 -20.00 11.12
C ARG A 12 10.87 -20.53 10.82
N VAL A 13 9.83 -20.00 11.45
CA VAL A 13 8.43 -20.38 11.17
C VAL A 13 8.02 -20.03 9.74
N PHE A 14 8.52 -18.89 9.23
CA PHE A 14 8.15 -18.35 7.92
C PHE A 14 9.11 -18.72 6.78
N GLU A 15 10.28 -19.26 7.08
CA GLU A 15 11.32 -19.65 6.10
C GLU A 15 10.82 -20.56 4.97
N SER A 16 9.83 -21.40 5.24
CA SER A 16 9.26 -22.34 4.26
C SER A 16 7.77 -22.13 4.03
N ARG A 17 7.30 -20.88 4.10
CA ARG A 17 5.89 -20.53 3.86
C ARG A 17 5.71 -19.87 2.50
N PHE A 18 4.66 -20.28 1.81
CA PHE A 18 4.24 -19.65 0.57
C PHE A 18 3.80 -18.20 0.85
N LEU A 19 4.25 -17.25 0.03
CA LEU A 19 3.99 -15.81 0.17
C LEU A 19 4.27 -15.29 1.60
N SER A 20 5.40 -15.70 2.17
CA SER A 20 5.76 -15.35 3.54
C SER A 20 5.84 -13.84 3.77
N ASP A 21 6.22 -13.06 2.76
CA ASP A 21 6.30 -11.60 2.82
C ASP A 21 4.93 -10.93 3.00
N GLU A 22 3.83 -11.58 2.58
CA GLU A 22 2.48 -11.06 2.73
C GLU A 22 1.92 -11.19 4.15
N SER A 23 2.54 -12.01 5.01
CA SER A 23 2.01 -12.32 6.35
C SER A 23 3.05 -12.25 7.48
N PHE A 24 4.35 -12.39 7.19
CA PHE A 24 5.42 -12.40 8.19
C PHE A 24 5.47 -11.11 9.01
N VAL A 25 5.67 -9.96 8.35
CA VAL A 25 5.86 -8.66 9.03
C VAL A 25 4.65 -8.30 9.88
N GLN A 26 3.45 -8.53 9.36
CA GLN A 26 2.19 -8.28 10.07
C GLN A 26 2.08 -9.17 11.32
N THR A 27 2.31 -10.48 11.15
CA THR A 27 2.23 -11.46 12.24
C THR A 27 3.22 -11.14 13.36
N VAL A 28 4.48 -10.85 12.99
CA VAL A 28 5.53 -10.52 13.96
C VAL A 28 5.19 -9.23 14.71
N LEU A 29 4.80 -8.18 14.01
CA LEU A 29 4.51 -6.88 14.64
C LEU A 29 3.31 -6.98 15.59
N MET A 30 2.24 -7.68 15.21
CA MET A 30 1.06 -7.89 16.06
C MET A 30 1.40 -8.65 17.35
N ASN A 31 2.40 -9.52 17.32
CA ASN A 31 2.86 -10.32 18.47
C ASN A 31 4.11 -9.72 19.15
N SER A 32 4.48 -8.49 18.81
CA SER A 32 5.65 -7.79 19.38
C SER A 32 5.22 -6.73 20.39
N PRO A 33 6.16 -6.20 21.20
CA PRO A 33 5.93 -5.00 22.00
C PRO A 33 5.53 -3.74 21.21
N PHE A 34 5.69 -3.75 19.87
CA PHE A 34 5.33 -2.65 18.98
C PHE A 34 3.91 -2.75 18.41
N ASN A 35 3.09 -3.70 18.86
CA ASN A 35 1.75 -3.91 18.29
C ASN A 35 0.86 -2.64 18.33
N SER A 36 1.06 -1.78 19.34
CA SER A 36 0.31 -0.53 19.50
C SER A 36 0.73 0.57 18.53
N THR A 37 1.84 0.38 17.80
CA THR A 37 2.32 1.33 16.78
C THR A 37 1.88 0.92 15.36
N LEU A 38 1.09 -0.14 15.22
CA LEU A 38 0.62 -0.61 13.93
C LEU A 38 -0.48 0.31 13.38
N VAL A 39 -0.20 0.91 12.23
CA VAL A 39 -1.20 1.58 11.42
C VAL A 39 -1.60 0.63 10.30
N ASN A 40 -2.90 0.33 10.20
CA ASN A 40 -3.45 -0.52 9.13
C ASN A 40 -3.54 0.25 7.80
N HIS A 41 -2.40 0.72 7.30
CA HIS A 41 -2.30 1.45 6.04
C HIS A 41 -0.88 1.32 5.47
N ASN A 42 -0.74 0.79 4.25
CA ASN A 42 0.56 0.54 3.62
C ASN A 42 1.06 1.68 2.72
N MET A 43 0.30 2.77 2.61
CA MET A 43 0.58 3.97 1.79
C MET A 43 0.73 3.70 0.29
N ARG A 44 0.28 2.55 -0.21
CA ARG A 44 0.38 2.14 -1.62
C ARG A 44 -0.99 2.05 -2.27
N TYR A 45 -1.14 2.69 -3.42
CA TYR A 45 -2.24 2.41 -4.33
C TYR A 45 -1.96 1.10 -5.07
N ILE A 46 -2.84 0.11 -4.90
CA ILE A 46 -2.82 -1.15 -5.62
C ILE A 46 -4.23 -1.44 -6.09
N TYR A 47 -4.45 -1.45 -7.40
CA TYR A 47 -5.75 -1.82 -7.95
C TYR A 47 -5.77 -3.29 -8.29
N TRP A 48 -6.71 -4.04 -7.71
CA TRP A 48 -6.89 -5.45 -8.01
C TRP A 48 -8.03 -5.60 -9.02
N PRO A 49 -7.86 -6.42 -10.09
CA PRO A 49 -8.91 -6.61 -11.10
C PRO A 49 -10.19 -7.24 -10.53
N HIS A 50 -10.13 -7.79 -9.32
CA HIS A 50 -11.29 -8.24 -8.54
C HIS A 50 -12.34 -7.14 -8.32
N TYR A 51 -11.95 -5.86 -8.35
CA TYR A 51 -12.90 -4.75 -8.26
C TYR A 51 -13.77 -4.60 -9.51
N ASP A 52 -13.32 -5.11 -10.66
CA ASP A 52 -14.00 -5.03 -11.95
C ASP A 52 -14.74 -6.34 -12.32
N GLY A 53 -14.80 -7.31 -11.39
CA GLY A 53 -15.44 -8.62 -11.59
C GLY A 53 -14.44 -9.77 -11.57
N ASP A 54 -14.65 -10.79 -12.42
CA ASP A 54 -13.77 -11.96 -12.48
C ASP A 54 -12.36 -11.55 -12.97
N PRO A 55 -11.33 -11.66 -12.11
CA PRO A 55 -9.98 -11.26 -12.46
C PRO A 55 -9.37 -12.11 -13.60
N SER A 56 -9.91 -13.30 -13.85
CA SER A 56 -9.45 -14.21 -14.90
C SER A 56 -9.59 -13.58 -16.28
N HIS A 57 -10.64 -12.77 -16.51
CA HIS A 57 -10.82 -12.04 -17.75
C HIS A 57 -9.71 -11.01 -17.98
N TYR A 58 -9.31 -10.29 -16.93
CA TYR A 58 -8.19 -9.35 -17.02
C TYR A 58 -6.88 -10.09 -17.29
N TRP A 59 -6.57 -11.12 -16.51
CA TRP A 59 -5.32 -11.88 -16.66
C TRP A 59 -5.22 -12.59 -18.02
N ALA A 60 -6.32 -13.12 -18.54
CA ALA A 60 -6.36 -13.73 -19.88
C ALA A 60 -6.03 -12.72 -21.00
N ARG A 61 -6.50 -11.47 -20.88
CA ARG A 61 -6.17 -10.40 -21.84
C ARG A 61 -4.72 -9.95 -21.75
N MET A 62 -4.16 -9.90 -20.53
CA MET A 62 -2.81 -9.40 -20.30
C MET A 62 -1.72 -10.45 -20.57
N GLY A 63 -2.05 -11.73 -20.45
CA GLY A 63 -1.13 -12.84 -20.65
C GLY A 63 -0.49 -13.36 -19.36
N TYR A 64 0.24 -14.47 -19.49
CA TYR A 64 0.70 -15.30 -18.38
C TYR A 64 1.49 -14.55 -17.30
N SER A 65 2.32 -13.58 -17.70
CA SER A 65 3.16 -12.78 -16.78
C SER A 65 2.37 -11.86 -15.83
N PHE A 66 1.05 -11.75 -15.99
CA PHE A 66 0.19 -10.90 -15.16
C PHE A 66 -0.78 -11.70 -14.28
N ILE A 67 -0.82 -13.03 -14.41
CA ILE A 67 -1.71 -13.89 -13.61
C ILE A 67 -1.41 -13.73 -12.11
N GLY A 68 -2.47 -13.56 -11.32
CA GLY A 68 -2.35 -13.36 -9.87
C GLY A 68 -1.84 -11.98 -9.46
N GLY A 69 -1.62 -11.07 -10.42
CA GLY A 69 -1.12 -9.72 -10.17
C GLY A 69 -2.20 -8.64 -10.16
N PRO A 70 -1.88 -7.45 -9.62
CA PRO A 70 -2.74 -6.27 -9.70
C PRO A 70 -2.84 -5.75 -11.14
N GLN A 71 -3.83 -4.90 -11.38
CA GLN A 71 -4.05 -4.24 -12.66
C GLN A 71 -2.94 -3.24 -12.98
N VAL A 72 -2.59 -3.15 -14.27
CA VAL A 72 -1.69 -2.10 -14.77
C VAL A 72 -2.43 -0.76 -14.79
N ILE A 73 -1.81 0.24 -14.16
CA ILE A 73 -2.23 1.63 -14.24
C ILE A 73 -1.81 2.16 -15.62
N ASN A 74 -2.79 2.58 -16.41
CA ASN A 74 -2.60 3.09 -17.77
C ASN A 74 -2.87 4.60 -17.80
N SER A 75 -2.69 5.24 -18.96
CA SER A 75 -2.84 6.69 -19.11
C SER A 75 -4.23 7.20 -18.77
N SER A 76 -5.26 6.35 -18.89
CA SER A 76 -6.64 6.71 -18.57
C SER A 76 -6.89 6.76 -17.06
N SER A 77 -6.29 5.85 -16.28
CA SER A 77 -6.45 5.82 -14.82
C SER A 77 -5.37 6.61 -14.07
N ALA A 78 -4.20 6.82 -14.66
CA ALA A 78 -3.08 7.48 -14.01
C ALA A 78 -3.42 8.86 -13.37
N PRO A 79 -4.20 9.76 -14.02
CA PRO A 79 -4.53 11.06 -13.41
C PRO A 79 -5.33 10.96 -12.10
N SER A 80 -6.18 9.94 -11.90
CA SER A 80 -6.88 9.77 -10.62
C SER A 80 -5.93 9.19 -9.56
N VAL A 81 -5.04 8.29 -9.95
CA VAL A 81 -4.01 7.73 -9.05
C VAL A 81 -3.07 8.82 -8.54
N PHE A 82 -2.67 9.78 -9.37
CA PHE A 82 -1.74 10.86 -8.97
C PHE A 82 -2.32 11.82 -7.94
N ARG A 83 -3.65 11.93 -7.91
CA ARG A 83 -4.41 12.74 -6.96
C ARG A 83 -4.74 12.00 -5.67
N SER A 84 -4.54 10.69 -5.65
CA SER A 84 -4.85 9.85 -4.49
C SER A 84 -3.98 10.18 -3.26
N PRO A 85 -4.40 9.75 -2.06
CA PRO A 85 -3.66 10.01 -0.82
C PRO A 85 -2.47 9.07 -0.62
N TYR A 86 -2.15 8.21 -1.60
CA TYR A 86 -1.07 7.23 -1.50
C TYR A 86 0.27 7.84 -1.91
N MET A 87 1.36 7.40 -1.27
CA MET A 87 2.71 7.86 -1.60
C MET A 87 3.29 7.14 -2.82
N PHE A 88 2.91 5.88 -3.00
CA PHE A 88 3.38 5.02 -4.08
C PHE A 88 2.21 4.32 -4.76
N ALA A 89 2.39 3.90 -6.01
CA ALA A 89 1.38 3.15 -6.75
C ALA A 89 2.03 2.01 -7.55
N ARG A 90 1.30 0.92 -7.75
CA ARG A 90 1.67 -0.19 -8.64
C ARG A 90 0.42 -0.82 -9.28
N LYS A 91 0.50 -1.43 -10.46
CA LYS A 91 1.70 -1.68 -11.30
C LYS A 91 1.72 -0.75 -12.51
N PHE A 92 2.90 -0.28 -12.92
CA PHE A 92 3.12 0.38 -14.22
C PHE A 92 3.93 -0.54 -15.11
N GLU A 93 3.60 -0.61 -16.40
CA GLU A 93 4.29 -1.43 -17.38
C GLU A 93 4.45 -0.63 -18.68
N PRO A 94 5.62 -0.04 -18.95
CA PRO A 94 5.82 0.81 -20.14
C PRO A 94 5.58 0.10 -21.46
N ALA A 95 5.77 -1.22 -21.51
CA ALA A 95 5.47 -2.03 -22.70
C ALA A 95 3.96 -2.17 -22.97
N VAL A 96 3.12 -2.00 -21.93
CA VAL A 96 1.65 -1.95 -22.06
C VAL A 96 1.20 -0.53 -22.34
N ASP A 97 1.71 0.43 -21.57
CA ASP A 97 1.38 1.85 -21.73
C ASP A 97 2.49 2.76 -21.18
N SER A 98 3.34 3.25 -22.09
CA SER A 98 4.39 4.22 -21.75
C SER A 98 3.87 5.64 -21.49
N ALA A 99 2.64 5.97 -21.90
CA ALA A 99 2.09 7.30 -21.70
C ALA A 99 1.79 7.56 -20.21
N ALA A 100 1.41 6.52 -19.46
CA ALA A 100 1.25 6.63 -18.01
C ALA A 100 2.53 7.11 -17.29
N VAL A 101 3.71 6.68 -17.74
CA VAL A 101 5.01 7.12 -17.18
C VAL A 101 5.30 8.57 -17.53
N ARG A 102 5.04 8.99 -18.78
CA ARG A 102 5.20 10.40 -19.18
C ARG A 102 4.29 11.34 -18.39
N LEU A 103 3.04 10.93 -18.17
CA LEU A 103 2.10 11.70 -17.34
C LEU A 103 2.61 11.84 -15.90
N TRP A 104 3.27 10.80 -15.35
CA TRP A 104 3.90 10.88 -14.03
C TRP A 104 5.07 11.87 -14.01
N ASP A 105 5.94 11.81 -15.01
CA ASP A 105 7.09 12.73 -15.11
C ASP A 105 6.63 14.19 -15.21
N ASP A 106 5.59 14.47 -16.01
CA ASP A 106 5.00 15.81 -16.13
C ASP A 106 4.42 16.29 -14.79
N TRP A 107 3.65 15.43 -14.12
CA TRP A 107 3.05 15.70 -12.82
C TRP A 107 4.11 15.98 -11.74
N MET A 108 5.14 15.15 -11.67
CA MET A 108 6.23 15.32 -10.71
C MET A 108 7.12 16.53 -11.06
N GLY A 109 7.31 16.82 -12.34
CA GLY A 109 8.02 18.01 -12.79
C GLY A 109 7.40 19.30 -12.25
N LEU A 110 6.06 19.38 -12.19
CA LEU A 110 5.37 20.50 -11.54
C LEU A 110 5.70 20.61 -10.04
N LYS A 111 5.64 19.48 -9.32
CA LYS A 111 5.92 19.44 -7.88
C LYS A 111 7.37 19.80 -7.55
N LEU A 112 8.32 19.33 -8.36
CA LEU A 112 9.74 19.66 -8.20
C LEU A 112 10.02 21.14 -8.43
N ARG A 113 9.17 21.84 -9.22
CA ARG A 113 9.20 23.30 -9.36
C ARG A 113 8.47 24.05 -8.24
N GLY A 114 8.02 23.35 -7.20
CA GLY A 114 7.34 23.91 -6.04
C GLY A 114 5.82 24.05 -6.19
N ALA A 115 5.22 23.58 -7.29
CA ALA A 115 3.78 23.57 -7.41
C ALA A 115 3.16 22.60 -6.38
N ARG A 116 2.04 23.01 -5.79
CA ARG A 116 1.21 22.16 -4.93
C ARG A 116 -0.14 21.97 -5.63
N PRO A 117 -0.32 20.91 -6.42
CA PRO A 117 -1.58 20.69 -7.12
C PRO A 117 -2.72 20.63 -6.09
N PRO A 118 -3.73 21.52 -6.17
CA PRO A 118 -4.80 21.58 -5.17
C PRO A 118 -5.70 20.34 -5.20
N GLU A 119 -5.63 19.56 -6.29
CA GLU A 119 -6.42 18.35 -6.50
C GLU A 119 -5.80 17.09 -5.87
N GLN A 120 -4.59 17.17 -5.30
CA GLN A 120 -4.02 16.01 -4.61
C GLN A 120 -4.58 15.92 -3.19
N GLU A 121 -5.17 14.77 -2.85
CA GLU A 121 -5.57 14.46 -1.50
C GLU A 121 -4.37 14.46 -0.54
N PRO A 122 -4.56 14.85 0.74
CA PRO A 122 -3.51 14.75 1.75
C PRO A 122 -2.97 13.32 1.86
N LEU A 123 -1.64 13.18 1.95
CA LEU A 123 -1.01 11.88 2.09
C LEU A 123 -1.53 11.15 3.33
N GLY A 124 -1.91 9.89 3.18
CA GLY A 124 -2.50 9.07 4.24
C GLY A 124 -4.02 9.21 4.39
N GLY A 125 -4.65 10.13 3.66
CA GLY A 125 -6.12 10.24 3.57
C GLY A 125 -6.80 10.30 4.93
N ALA A 126 -8.00 9.71 5.02
CA ALA A 126 -8.79 9.66 6.26
C ALA A 126 -8.13 8.86 7.39
N SER A 127 -7.21 7.94 7.08
CA SER A 127 -6.47 7.17 8.09
C SER A 127 -5.59 8.06 8.96
N TYR A 128 -5.11 9.19 8.43
CA TYR A 128 -4.39 10.20 9.20
C TYR A 128 -5.31 11.06 10.09
N ALA A 129 -6.52 11.36 9.61
CA ALA A 129 -7.51 12.15 10.35
C ALA A 129 -8.05 11.40 11.58
N ASN A 130 -8.32 10.10 11.44
CA ASN A 130 -8.82 9.28 12.55
C ASN A 130 -7.74 9.02 13.61
N ALA A 131 -6.47 8.83 13.21
CA ALA A 131 -5.36 8.68 14.15
C ALA A 131 -5.11 9.94 15.01
N GLN A 132 -5.40 11.14 14.49
CA GLN A 132 -5.38 12.38 15.29
C GLN A 132 -6.55 12.41 16.31
N MET A 133 -7.77 12.05 15.92
CA MET A 133 -8.92 12.03 16.84
C MET A 133 -8.75 11.01 17.98
N ASP A 134 -8.20 9.83 17.70
CA ASP A 134 -7.98 8.79 18.72
C ASP A 134 -6.85 9.14 19.70
N SER A 135 -5.92 10.03 19.32
CA SER A 135 -4.84 10.51 20.19
C SER A 135 -5.27 11.60 21.18
N GLU A 136 -6.44 12.23 20.96
CA GLU A 136 -6.97 13.30 21.81
C GLU A 136 -8.02 12.80 22.83
N THR A 137 -8.37 11.52 22.79
CA THR A 137 -9.34 10.94 23.74
C THR A 137 -8.60 10.15 24.82
N PRO A 138 -8.52 10.62 26.08
CA PRO A 138 -7.96 9.83 27.15
C PRO A 138 -8.79 8.56 27.31
N LEU A 139 -8.17 7.40 27.13
CA LEU A 139 -8.75 6.11 27.49
C LEU A 139 -8.97 6.07 29.01
N GLU A 140 -10.15 6.44 29.49
CA GLU A 140 -10.60 6.08 30.82
C GLU A 140 -10.68 4.55 30.90
N ARG A 141 -9.66 3.93 31.49
CA ARG A 141 -9.73 2.52 31.86
C ARG A 141 -10.59 2.41 33.12
N PRO A 142 -11.65 1.59 33.15
CA PRO A 142 -12.32 1.28 34.41
C PRO A 142 -11.34 0.50 35.29
N ILE A 143 -11.06 1.04 36.46
CA ILE A 143 -10.44 0.30 37.55
C ILE A 143 -11.51 -0.66 38.08
N THR A 144 -11.36 -1.94 37.82
CA THR A 144 -12.05 -2.99 38.60
C THR A 144 -11.02 -3.77 39.40
N ARG A 145 -11.30 -3.85 40.71
CA ARG A 145 -10.52 -4.53 41.76
C ARG A 145 -10.55 -6.04 41.61
#